data_AF-A0A2A4QDF6-F1
#
_entry.id   AF-A0A2A4QDF6-F1
#
_cell.length_a   1.000
_cell.length_b   1.000
_cell.length_c   1.000
_cell.angle_alpha   90.00
_cell.angle_beta   90.00
_cell.angle_gamma   90.00
#
_symmetry.space_group_name_H-M   'P 1'
#
loop_
_entity.id
_entity.type
_entity.pdbx_description
1 polymer ?
#
loop_
_entity_poly.entity_id
_entity_poly.type
_entity_poly.pdbx_seq_one_letter_code
_entity_poly.pdbx_strand_id
1 'polypeptide(L)'
;MNIDEKIKAELSNETQALDEILVDDQGLFDLVKGSFKGAMGRWMILINIVIIAVSAVMLWTGYQFFTSNNLEGYTFWGVCLLLSVFAQVAMKQWVWMEMSRCSLMREIKRVELELAKLSVRLSTNL
;
A
#
# COMPACT_ATOMS: atom_id res chain seq x y z
N MET A 1 -41.78 15.64 7.19
CA MET A 1 -40.33 15.42 7.00
C MET A 1 -40.16 14.84 5.61
N ASN A 2 -39.62 15.64 4.70
CA ASN A 2 -39.57 15.29 3.29
C ASN A 2 -38.35 14.38 3.05
N ILE A 3 -38.49 13.36 2.20
CA ILE A 3 -37.42 12.40 1.86
C ILE A 3 -36.14 13.13 1.44
N ASP A 4 -36.30 14.28 0.78
CA ASP A 4 -35.26 15.19 0.34
C ASP A 4 -34.38 15.74 1.49
N GLU A 5 -34.97 16.05 2.64
CA GLU A 5 -34.20 16.48 3.82
C GLU A 5 -33.36 15.35 4.39
N LYS A 6 -33.85 14.12 4.28
CA LYS A 6 -33.16 12.91 4.76
C LYS A 6 -31.97 12.57 3.87
N ILE A 7 -32.14 12.65 2.54
CA ILE A 7 -31.06 12.46 1.56
C ILE A 7 -30.00 13.55 1.73
N LYS A 8 -30.41 14.81 1.91
CA LYS A 8 -29.49 15.93 2.11
C LYS A 8 -28.73 15.83 3.43
N ALA A 9 -29.36 15.31 4.48
CA ALA A 9 -28.71 15.05 5.77
C ALA A 9 -27.73 13.86 5.69
N GLU A 10 -28.07 12.79 5.00
CA GLU A 10 -27.15 11.66 4.77
C GLU A 10 -25.96 12.08 3.90
N LEU A 11 -26.18 12.77 2.77
CA LEU A 11 -25.09 13.29 1.94
C LEU A 11 -24.20 14.28 2.70
N SER A 12 -24.79 15.17 3.50
CA SER A 12 -24.02 16.15 4.30
C SER A 12 -23.16 15.46 5.36
N ASN A 13 -23.69 14.42 6.01
CA ASN A 13 -22.94 13.64 7.00
C ASN A 13 -21.82 12.82 6.35
N GLU A 14 -22.06 12.23 5.18
CA GLU A 14 -21.03 11.52 4.43
C GLU A 14 -19.94 12.48 3.91
N THR A 15 -20.32 13.68 3.49
CA THR A 15 -19.39 14.71 3.03
C THR A 15 -18.56 15.29 4.17
N GLN A 16 -19.14 15.51 5.36
CA GLN A 16 -18.39 15.95 6.54
C GLN A 16 -17.41 14.89 7.05
N ALA A 17 -17.81 13.61 7.05
CA ALA A 17 -16.90 12.51 7.40
C ALA A 17 -15.73 12.39 6.41
N LEU A 18 -15.94 12.73 5.13
CA LEU A 18 -14.89 12.77 4.11
C LEU A 18 -14.03 14.03 4.20
N ASP A 19 -14.60 15.20 4.51
CA ASP A 19 -13.85 16.44 4.72
C ASP A 19 -12.97 16.38 5.98
N GLU A 20 -13.42 15.71 7.05
CA GLU A 20 -12.61 15.48 8.26
C GLU A 20 -11.38 14.58 7.97
N ILE A 21 -11.47 13.70 6.97
CA ILE A 21 -10.33 12.92 6.46
C ILE A 21 -9.39 13.76 5.58
N LEU A 22 -9.89 14.84 4.96
CA LEU A 22 -9.16 15.69 4.01
C LEU A 22 -8.47 16.91 4.66
N VAL A 23 -8.95 17.36 5.83
CA VAL A 23 -8.47 18.57 6.52
C VAL A 23 -7.30 18.29 7.47
N ASP A 24 -7.04 17.03 7.83
CA ASP A 24 -5.83 16.70 8.57
C ASP A 24 -4.62 16.76 7.62
N ASP A 25 -3.64 17.55 7.99
CA ASP A 25 -2.38 17.79 7.31
C ASP A 25 -1.55 16.50 7.34
N GLN A 26 -2.01 15.49 6.61
CA GLN A 26 -1.47 14.14 6.63
C GLN A 26 -0.09 14.19 5.97
N GLY A 27 0.92 14.44 6.80
CA GLY A 27 2.31 14.20 6.43
C GLY A 27 2.43 12.80 5.83
N LEU A 28 3.44 12.57 4.99
CA LEU A 28 3.69 11.25 4.36
C LEU A 28 3.59 10.09 5.37
N PHE A 29 3.93 10.33 6.64
CA PHE A 29 3.77 9.38 7.75
C PHE A 29 2.32 9.11 8.18
N ASP A 30 1.42 10.09 8.17
CA ASP A 30 0.00 9.90 8.48
C ASP A 30 -0.79 9.35 7.30
N LEU A 31 -0.38 9.65 6.07
CA LEU A 31 -0.89 8.95 4.88
C LEU A 31 -0.47 7.46 4.88
N VAL A 32 0.76 7.18 5.33
CA VAL A 32 1.26 5.81 5.56
C VAL A 32 0.51 5.14 6.71
N LYS A 33 0.30 5.81 7.86
CA LYS A 33 -0.53 5.29 8.98
C LYS A 33 -2.00 5.12 8.62
N GLY A 34 -2.55 5.99 7.78
CA GLY A 34 -3.91 5.90 7.26
C GLY A 34 -4.07 4.74 6.30
N SER A 35 -3.07 4.50 5.43
CA SER A 35 -2.97 3.28 4.62
C SER A 35 -2.79 2.02 5.49
N PHE A 36 -2.23 2.16 6.70
CA PHE A 36 -2.19 1.11 7.72
C PHE A 36 -3.54 0.84 8.41
N LYS A 37 -4.52 1.75 8.30
CA LYS A 37 -5.86 1.63 8.88
C LYS A 37 -6.81 0.94 7.88
N GLY A 38 -6.49 -0.31 7.55
CA GLY A 38 -7.29 -1.16 6.66
C GLY A 38 -6.75 -2.60 6.62
N ALA A 39 -7.56 -3.54 6.12
CA ALA A 39 -7.14 -4.95 6.01
C ALA A 39 -5.85 -5.12 5.18
N MET A 40 -5.64 -4.27 4.18
CA MET A 40 -4.42 -4.27 3.35
C MET A 40 -3.19 -3.67 4.05
N GLY A 41 -3.39 -2.67 4.90
CA GLY A 41 -2.30 -2.05 5.66
C GLY A 41 -1.59 -3.03 6.60
N ARG A 42 -2.36 -3.80 7.35
CA ARG A 42 -1.82 -4.89 8.20
C ARG A 42 -1.05 -5.93 7.39
N TRP A 43 -1.50 -6.22 6.17
CA TRP A 43 -0.83 -7.12 5.25
C TRP A 43 0.53 -6.56 4.79
N MET A 44 0.61 -5.26 4.51
CA MET A 44 1.88 -4.60 4.16
C MET A 44 2.89 -4.61 5.31
N ILE A 45 2.48 -4.46 6.58
CA ILE A 45 3.37 -4.64 7.75
C ILE A 45 3.95 -6.05 7.79
N LEU A 46 3.10 -7.07 7.65
CA LEU A 46 3.55 -8.46 7.68
C LEU A 46 4.58 -8.74 6.57
N ILE A 47 4.33 -8.24 5.36
CA ILE A 47 5.26 -8.38 4.24
C ILE A 47 6.57 -7.63 4.49
N ASN A 48 6.53 -6.45 5.11
CA ASN A 48 7.74 -5.72 5.46
C ASN A 48 8.59 -6.49 6.47
N ILE A 49 7.97 -7.12 7.46
CA ILE A 49 8.66 -8.01 8.42
C ILE A 49 9.32 -9.18 7.69
N VAL A 50 8.62 -9.80 6.73
CA VAL A 50 9.19 -10.88 5.91
C VAL A 50 10.39 -10.39 5.08
N ILE A 51 10.30 -9.20 4.49
CA ILE A 51 11.42 -8.60 3.72
C ILE A 51 12.65 -8.38 4.61
N ILE A 52 12.45 -7.91 5.85
CA ILE A 52 13.54 -7.76 6.83
C ILE A 52 14.12 -9.13 7.19
N ALA A 53 13.29 -10.14 7.42
CA ALA A 53 13.75 -11.50 7.72
C ALA A 53 14.58 -12.08 6.56
N VAL A 54 14.11 -11.95 5.31
CA VAL A 54 14.87 -12.38 4.13
C VAL A 54 16.15 -11.57 3.96
N SER A 55 16.18 -10.31 4.36
CA SER A 55 17.40 -9.48 4.32
C SER A 55 18.44 -10.01 5.32
N ALA A 56 18.00 -10.42 6.51
CA ALA A 56 18.88 -11.05 7.49
C ALA A 56 19.43 -12.40 6.97
N VAL A 57 18.60 -13.21 6.32
CA VAL A 57 19.03 -14.46 5.66
C VAL A 57 20.05 -14.18 4.56
N MET A 58 19.83 -13.15 3.74
CA MET A 58 20.78 -12.73 2.70
C MET A 58 22.15 -12.38 3.31
N LEU A 59 22.18 -11.59 4.39
CA LEU A 59 23.43 -11.25 5.09
C LEU A 59 24.12 -12.49 5.68
N TRP A 60 23.35 -13.42 6.26
CA TRP A 60 23.87 -14.68 6.79
C TRP A 60 24.48 -15.57 5.70
N THR A 61 23.78 -15.76 4.59
CA THR A 61 24.29 -16.55 3.44
C THR A 61 25.54 -15.92 2.84
N GLY A 62 25.63 -14.58 2.80
CA GLY A 62 26.84 -13.87 2.40
C GLY A 62 28.01 -14.13 3.35
N TYR A 63 27.78 -14.06 4.66
CA TYR A 63 28.82 -14.35 5.63
C TYR A 63 29.34 -15.79 5.53
N GLN A 64 28.44 -16.76 5.36
CA GLN A 64 28.80 -18.17 5.18
C GLN A 64 29.53 -18.44 3.86
N PHE A 65 29.18 -17.71 2.80
CA PHE A 65 29.91 -17.76 1.53
C PHE A 65 31.37 -17.35 1.69
N PHE A 66 31.66 -16.28 2.46
CA PHE A 66 33.04 -15.83 2.70
C PHE A 66 33.82 -16.71 3.70
N THR A 67 33.13 -17.44 4.58
CA THR A 67 33.74 -18.26 5.64
C THR A 67 33.95 -19.73 5.22
N SER A 68 33.32 -20.18 4.14
CA SER A 68 33.46 -21.54 3.62
C SER A 68 34.88 -21.81 3.13
N ASN A 69 35.52 -22.90 3.59
CA ASN A 69 36.86 -23.33 3.12
C ASN A 69 36.81 -24.43 2.04
N ASN A 70 35.62 -24.88 1.63
CA ASN A 70 35.45 -25.99 0.68
C ASN A 70 34.78 -25.51 -0.61
N LEU A 71 35.19 -26.05 -1.77
CA LEU A 71 34.64 -25.70 -3.09
C LEU A 71 33.12 -25.97 -3.20
N GLU A 72 32.66 -27.08 -2.62
CA GLU A 72 31.23 -27.41 -2.51
C GLU A 72 30.46 -26.42 -1.63
N GLY A 73 31.09 -25.92 -0.57
CA GLY A 73 30.48 -24.90 0.30
C GLY A 73 30.34 -23.56 -0.41
N TYR A 74 31.34 -23.13 -1.19
CA TYR A 74 31.26 -21.91 -2.00
C TYR A 74 30.11 -21.96 -3.01
N THR A 75 29.95 -23.08 -3.72
CA THR A 75 28.89 -23.23 -4.72
C THR A 75 27.50 -23.25 -4.08
N PHE A 76 27.31 -24.00 -2.98
CA PHE A 76 26.03 -24.03 -2.26
C PHE A 76 25.64 -22.66 -1.70
N TRP A 77 26.53 -22.03 -0.92
CA TRP A 77 26.25 -20.72 -0.32
C TRP A 77 26.15 -19.61 -1.37
N GLY A 78 26.87 -19.72 -2.49
CA GLY A 78 26.79 -18.79 -3.61
C GLY A 78 25.43 -18.84 -4.30
N VAL A 79 24.88 -20.04 -4.55
CA VAL A 79 23.52 -20.20 -5.10
C VAL A 79 22.47 -19.72 -4.12
N CYS A 80 22.60 -20.03 -2.82
CA CYS A 80 21.70 -19.53 -1.78
C CYS A 80 21.71 -18.00 -1.70
N LEU A 81 22.89 -17.37 -1.76
CA LEU A 81 23.02 -15.91 -1.77
C LEU A 81 22.33 -15.32 -3.00
N LEU A 82 22.58 -15.88 -4.19
CA LEU A 82 22.00 -15.41 -5.44
C LEU A 82 20.47 -15.51 -5.40
N LEU A 83 19.92 -16.63 -4.95
CA LEU A 83 18.48 -16.81 -4.74
C LEU A 83 17.90 -15.80 -3.73
N SER A 84 18.61 -15.54 -2.63
CA SER A 84 18.15 -14.58 -1.61
C SER A 84 18.12 -13.14 -2.15
N VAL A 85 19.09 -12.75 -3.00
CA VAL A 85 19.12 -11.45 -3.69
C VAL A 85 17.96 -11.34 -4.68
N PHE A 86 17.70 -12.39 -5.48
CA PHE A 86 16.56 -12.42 -6.38
C PHE A 86 15.23 -12.31 -5.63
N ALA A 87 15.09 -13.02 -4.51
CA ALA A 87 13.91 -12.93 -3.66
C ALA A 87 13.72 -11.51 -3.10
N GLN A 88 14.79 -10.83 -2.67
CA GLN A 88 14.76 -9.43 -2.22
C GLN A 88 14.26 -8.48 -3.32
N VAL A 89 14.80 -8.59 -4.53
CA VAL A 89 14.39 -7.74 -5.66
C VAL A 89 12.93 -7.99 -6.02
N ALA A 90 12.52 -9.26 -6.13
CA ALA A 90 11.14 -9.63 -6.44
C ALA A 90 10.15 -9.11 -5.39
N MET A 91 10.46 -9.23 -4.10
CA MET A 91 9.62 -8.70 -3.03
C MET A 91 9.48 -7.17 -3.10
N LYS A 92 10.58 -6.44 -3.30
CA LYS A 92 10.52 -4.98 -3.46
C LYS A 92 9.67 -4.56 -4.66
N GLN A 93 9.86 -5.23 -5.81
CA GLN A 93 9.08 -4.96 -7.01
C GLN A 93 7.59 -5.20 -6.79
N TRP A 94 7.24 -6.29 -6.11
CA TRP A 94 5.85 -6.59 -5.78
C TRP A 94 5.23 -5.54 -4.86
N VAL A 95 5.93 -5.11 -3.81
CA VAL A 95 5.44 -4.05 -2.91
C VAL A 95 5.21 -2.73 -3.65
N TRP A 96 6.11 -2.36 -4.57
CA TRP A 96 5.94 -1.18 -5.41
C TRP A 96 4.71 -1.28 -6.31
N MET A 97 4.48 -2.46 -6.91
CA MET A 97 3.30 -2.70 -7.74
C MET A 97 2.00 -2.61 -6.93
N GLU A 98 1.97 -3.16 -5.71
CA GLU A 98 0.80 -3.10 -4.83
C GLU A 98 0.49 -1.66 -4.39
N MET A 99 1.53 -0.89 -4.04
CA MET A 99 1.39 0.52 -3.70
C MET A 99 0.86 1.35 -4.90
N SER A 100 1.37 1.09 -6.10
CA SER A 100 0.87 1.72 -7.33
C SER A 100 -0.60 1.38 -7.60
N ARG A 101 -1.01 0.12 -7.40
CA ARG A 101 -2.41 -0.31 -7.52
C ARG A 101 -3.32 0.43 -6.53
N CYS A 102 -2.88 0.57 -5.28
CA CYS A 102 -3.63 1.31 -4.27
C CYS A 102 -3.76 2.82 -4.60
N SER A 103 -2.69 3.44 -5.12
CA SER A 103 -2.73 4.84 -5.58
C SER A 103 -3.72 5.03 -6.73
N LEU A 104 -3.64 4.16 -7.74
CA LEU A 104 -4.53 4.19 -8.91
C LEU A 104 -6.00 4.03 -8.50
N MET A 105 -6.29 3.12 -7.56
CA MET A 105 -7.65 2.91 -7.04
C MET A 105 -8.20 4.15 -6.35
N ARG A 106 -7.37 4.89 -5.62
CA ARG A 106 -7.77 6.17 -5.00
C ARG A 106 -8.07 7.25 -6.04
N GLU A 107 -7.25 7.33 -7.08
CA GLU A 107 -7.45 8.28 -8.17
C GLU A 107 -8.75 8.01 -8.94
N ILE A 108 -9.05 6.74 -9.25
CA ILE A 108 -10.31 6.33 -9.90
C ILE A 108 -11.52 6.75 -9.06
N LYS A 109 -11.52 6.45 -7.75
CA LYS A 109 -12.60 6.84 -6.85
C LYS A 109 -12.81 8.36 -6.78
N ARG A 110 -11.72 9.14 -6.84
CA ARG A 110 -11.81 10.61 -6.88
C ARG A 110 -12.49 11.06 -8.16
N VAL A 111 -12.14 10.49 -9.31
CA VAL A 111 -12.78 10.78 -10.60
C VAL A 111 -14.26 10.39 -10.58
N GLU A 112 -14.62 9.23 -10.05
CA GLU A 112 -16.01 8.79 -9.90
C GLU A 112 -16.84 9.78 -9.06
N LEU A 113 -16.29 10.27 -7.95
CA LEU A 113 -16.95 11.27 -7.10
C LEU A 113 -17.14 12.62 -7.81
N GLU A 114 -16.16 13.08 -8.57
CA GLU A 114 -16.29 14.30 -9.38
C GLU A 114 -17.35 14.15 -10.47
N LEU A 115 -17.40 12.98 -11.12
CA LEU A 115 -18.41 12.66 -12.13
C LEU A 115 -19.82 12.62 -11.52
N ALA A 116 -19.96 12.03 -10.32
CA ALA A 116 -21.21 12.02 -9.58
C ALA A 116 -21.67 13.44 -9.23
N LYS A 117 -20.78 14.30 -8.71
CA LYS A 117 -21.08 15.72 -8.43
C LYS A 117 -21.51 16.48 -9.69
N LEU A 118 -20.85 16.22 -10.82
CA LEU A 118 -21.21 16.83 -12.11
C LEU A 118 -22.60 16.38 -12.57
N SER A 119 -22.91 15.08 -12.46
CA SER A 119 -24.21 14.53 -12.84
C SER A 119 -25.36 15.12 -12.02
N VAL A 120 -25.15 15.29 -10.70
CA VAL A 120 -26.11 15.93 -9.80
C VAL A 120 -26.33 17.39 -10.22
N ARG A 121 -25.25 18.17 -10.43
CA ARG A 121 -25.37 19.57 -10.89
C ARG A 121 -26.14 19.71 -12.20
N LEU A 122 -25.92 18.83 -13.17
CA LEU A 122 -26.65 18.82 -14.44
C LEU A 122 -28.14 18.52 -14.22
N SER A 123 -28.47 17.54 -13.38
CA SER A 123 -29.86 17.20 -13.05
C SER A 123 -30.61 18.30 -12.28
N THR A 124 -29.91 19.17 -11.54
CA THR A 124 -30.53 20.28 -10.80
C THR A 124 -30.72 21.55 -11.66
N ASN A 125 -30.07 21.63 -12.83
CA ASN A 125 -30.18 22.78 -13.75
C ASN A 125 -31.20 22.55 -14.89
N LEU A 126 -31.88 21.39 -14.91
CA LEU A 126 -32.98 21.04 -15.80
C LEU A 126 -34.30 21.08 -15.01
#